data_AF-Q831J4-F1
#
_entry.id   AF-Q831J4-F1
#
_cell.length_a   1.000
_cell.length_b   1.000
_cell.length_c   1.000
_cell.angle_alpha   90.00
_cell.angle_beta   90.00
_cell.angle_gamma   90.00
#
_symmetry.space_group_name_H-M   'P 1'
#
loop_
_entity.id
_entity.type
_entity.pdbx_description
1 polymer ?
#
loop_
_entity_poly.entity_id
_entity_poly.type
_entity_poly.pdbx_seq_one_letter_code
_entity_poly.pdbx_strand_id
1 'polypeptide(L)' 'MTLSKKSGLTNRQIKEICSKFNCRKNEFAVQKYQDSFLLAVNNKEYRVKFSEGIFSKIMYIKEVQRISKKVGRK' A
#
# COMPACT_ATOMS: atom_id res chain seq x y z
N MET A 1 -2.74 22.22 -2.44
CA MET A 1 -3.52 21.04 -2.89
C MET A 1 -3.29 19.89 -1.92
N THR A 2 -3.99 19.88 -0.79
CA THR A 2 -4.00 18.76 0.14
C THR A 2 -4.89 17.67 -0.44
N LEU A 3 -4.27 16.67 -1.07
CA LEU A 3 -4.95 15.52 -1.63
C LEU A 3 -5.55 14.74 -0.45
N SER A 4 -6.81 15.04 -0.10
CA SER A 4 -7.59 14.30 0.89
C SER A 4 -7.68 12.86 0.42
N LYS A 5 -6.72 12.05 0.90
CA LYS A 5 -6.62 10.60 0.76
C LYS A 5 -7.88 9.97 1.37
N LYS A 6 -8.96 9.90 0.59
CA LYS A 6 -9.89 8.77 0.70
C LYS A 6 -9.13 7.57 0.15
N SER A 7 -8.22 7.03 0.96
CA SER A 7 -7.69 5.68 0.76
C SER A 7 -8.91 4.79 0.63
N GLY A 8 -9.21 4.35 -0.60
CA GLY A 8 -10.42 3.58 -0.95
C GLY A 8 -10.44 2.17 -0.37
N LEU A 9 -9.80 1.99 0.79
CA LEU A 9 -9.77 0.77 1.57
C LEU A 9 -10.73 0.89 2.75
N THR A 10 -11.43 -0.19 3.00
CA THR A 10 -12.26 -0.35 4.20
C THR A 10 -11.39 -0.50 5.44
N ASN A 11 -11.95 -0.18 6.61
CA ASN A 11 -11.28 -0.40 7.90
C ASN A 11 -10.81 -1.86 8.11
N ARG A 12 -11.50 -2.84 7.50
CA ARG A 12 -11.11 -4.26 7.54
C ARG A 12 -9.81 -4.51 6.75
N GLN A 13 -9.72 -3.99 5.53
CA GLN A 13 -8.51 -4.06 4.71
C GLN A 13 -7.32 -3.42 5.39
N ILE A 14 -7.54 -2.24 6.00
CA ILE A 14 -6.51 -1.53 6.76
C ILE A 14 -5.99 -2.39 7.91
N LYS A 15 -6.88 -3.06 8.66
CA LYS A 15 -6.45 -3.98 9.74
C LYS A 15 -5.67 -5.17 9.22
N GLU A 16 -6.09 -5.78 8.11
CA GLU A 16 -5.37 -6.89 7.48
C GLU A 16 -3.97 -6.48 7.04
N ILE A 17 -3.84 -5.31 6.40
CA ILE A 17 -2.54 -4.74 6.04
C ILE A 17 -1.68 -4.55 7.29
N CYS A 18 -2.19 -3.86 8.30
CA CYS A 18 -1.48 -3.64 9.55
C CYS A 18 -1.01 -4.94 10.19
N SER A 19 -1.86 -5.97 10.19
CA SER A 19 -1.51 -7.29 10.73
C SER A 19 -0.46 -8.01 9.89
N LYS A 20 -0.43 -7.80 8.57
CA LYS A 20 0.53 -8.45 7.67
C LYS A 20 1.89 -7.77 7.66
N PHE A 21 1.90 -6.44 7.70
CA PHE A 21 3.11 -5.60 7.63
C PHE A 21 3.59 -5.13 9.01
N ASN A 22 2.93 -5.58 10.08
CA ASN A 22 3.19 -5.21 11.46
C ASN A 22 3.33 -3.68 11.67
N CYS A 23 2.40 -2.92 11.07
CA CYS A 23 2.42 -1.45 11.10
C CYS A 23 1.16 -0.88 11.75
N ARG A 24 1.21 0.37 12.22
CA ARG A 24 0.05 1.10 12.74
C ARG A 24 -0.69 1.84 11.63
N LYS A 25 -1.96 2.17 11.86
CA LYS A 25 -2.87 2.85 10.91
C LYS A 25 -2.29 4.13 10.26
N ASN A 26 -1.35 4.80 10.93
CA ASN A 26 -0.72 6.04 10.46
C ASN A 26 0.72 5.84 9.96
N GLU A 27 1.28 4.63 10.03
CA GLU A 27 2.67 4.34 9.62
C GLU A 27 2.78 3.90 8.16
N PHE A 28 1.64 3.76 7.48
CA PHE A 28 1.62 3.39 6.08
C PHE A 28 0.73 4.31 5.26
N ALA A 29 1.10 4.53 4.00
CA ALA A 29 0.28 5.24 3.04
C ALA A 29 -0.28 4.25 2.02
N VAL A 30 -1.55 4.39 1.68
CA VAL A 30 -2.20 3.62 0.62
C VAL A 30 -2.63 4.53 -0.50
N GLN A 31 -2.49 4.04 -1.72
CA GLN A 31 -3.00 4.67 -2.93
C GLN A 31 -3.68 3.62 -3.81
N LYS A 32 -4.90 3.90 -4.26
CA LYS A 32 -5.59 3.05 -5.24
C LYS A 32 -4.89 3.18 -6.60
N TYR A 33 -4.56 2.05 -7.23
CA TYR A 33 -3.84 1.98 -8.49
C TYR A 33 -4.49 0.95 -9.43
N GLN A 34 -5.41 1.41 -10.29
CA GLN A 34 -6.24 0.56 -11.15
C GLN A 34 -6.90 -0.57 -10.34
N ASP A 35 -6.63 -1.83 -10.66
CA ASP A 35 -7.13 -3.04 -10.00
C ASP A 35 -6.29 -3.49 -8.79
N SER A 36 -5.35 -2.65 -8.36
CA SER A 36 -4.43 -2.92 -7.27
C SER A 36 -4.28 -1.72 -6.34
N PHE A 37 -3.61 -1.91 -5.21
CA PHE A 37 -3.33 -0.88 -4.24
C PHE A 37 -1.82 -0.77 -4.08
N LEU A 38 -1.31 0.45 -4.12
CA LEU A 38 0.07 0.74 -3.75
C LEU A 38 0.10 1.06 -2.27
N LEU A 39 0.98 0.39 -1.56
CA LEU A 39 1.10 0.42 -0.12
C LEU A 39 2.52 0.82 0.23
N ALA A 40 2.70 2.02 0.76
CA ALA A 40 3.99 2.51 1.21
C ALA A 40 4.11 2.30 2.72
N VAL A 41 5.02 1.43 3.15
CA VAL A 41 5.32 1.13 4.56
C VAL A 41 6.83 1.23 4.74
N ASN A 42 7.29 1.94 5.78
CA ASN A 42 8.72 2.03 6.14
C ASN A 42 9.63 2.35 4.94
N ASN A 43 9.26 3.37 4.17
CA ASN A 43 10.01 3.83 2.99
C ASN A 43 10.14 2.80 1.84
N LYS A 44 9.37 1.71 1.90
CA LYS A 44 9.22 0.71 0.84
C LYS A 44 7.81 0.79 0.28
N GLU A 45 7.67 0.54 -1.02
CA GLU A 45 6.37 0.45 -1.68
C GLU A 45 6.05 -1.01 -2.01
N TYR A 46 4.79 -1.38 -1.87
CA TYR A 46 4.28 -2.72 -2.14
C TYR A 46 3.03 -2.60 -3.00
N ARG A 47 2.94 -3.41 -4.05
CA ARG A 47 1.73 -3.56 -4.84
C ARG A 47 0.92 -4.70 -4.26
N VAL A 48 -0.24 -4.36 -3.73
CA VAL A 48 -1.16 -5.26 -3.04
C VAL A 48 -2.42 -5.40 -3.88
N LYS A 49 -2.83 -6.63 -4.20
CA LYS A 49 -4.13 -6.90 -4.82
C LYS A 49 -5.04 -7.53 -3.79
N PHE A 50 -6.22 -6.93 -3.60
CA PHE A 50 -7.28 -7.53 -2.80
C PHE A 50 -8.17 -8.38 -3.68
N SER A 51 -8.80 -9.39 -3.08
CA SER A 51 -9.87 -10.12 -3.76
C SER A 51 -11.04 -9.17 -4.03
N GLU A 52 -11.63 -9.23 -5.23
CA GLU A 52 -12.80 -8.43 -5.62
C GLU A 52 -14.11 -8.94 -4.99
N GLY A 53 -14.05 -9.90 -4.06
CA GLY A 53 -15.21 -10.47 -3.37
C GLY A 53 -15.51 -9.89 -1.98
N ILE A 54 -16.37 -10.59 -1.24
CA ILE A 54 -16.85 -10.24 0.13
C ILE A 54 -15.71 -10.26 1.16
N PHE A 55 -14.67 -11.04 0.90
CA PHE A 55 -13.50 -11.16 1.77
C PHE A 55 -12.41 -10.26 1.24
N SER A 56 -12.17 -9.16 1.94
CA SER A 56 -11.11 -8.21 1.62
C SER A 56 -9.71 -8.74 1.96
N LYS A 57 -9.42 -9.96 1.50
CA LYS A 57 -8.18 -10.69 1.72
C LYS A 57 -7.15 -10.26 0.71
N ILE A 58 -5.92 -10.09 1.18
CA ILE A 58 -4.78 -9.81 0.32
C ILE A 58 -4.46 -11.07 -0.49
N MET A 59 -4.67 -11.03 -1.80
CA MET A 59 -4.35 -12.14 -2.72
C MET A 59 -2.92 -12.07 -3.24
N TYR A 60 -2.41 -10.86 -3.42
CA TYR A 60 -1.10 -10.64 -4.01
C TYR A 60 -0.37 -9.53 -3.27
N ILE A 61 0.91 -9.75 -2.97
CA ILE A 61 1.82 -8.75 -2.43
C ILE A 61 3.11 -8.85 -3.24
N LYS A 62 3.53 -7.74 -3.83
CA LYS A 62 4.84 -7.62 -4.44
C LYS A 62 5.52 -6.37 -3.92
N GLU A 63 6.72 -6.51 -3.39
CA GLU A 63 7.58 -5.35 -3.09
C GLU A 63 7.93 -4.67 -4.43
N VAL A 64 7.59 -3.40 -4.53
CA VAL A 64 7.99 -2.53 -5.63
C VAL A 64 9.10 -1.67 -5.08
N GLN A 65 10.34 -1.95 -5.49
CA GLN A 65 11.42 -1.02 -5.21
C GLN A 65 11.09 0.29 -5.91
N ARG A 66 11.00 1.38 -5.15
CA ARG A 66 11.34 2.68 -5.74
C ARG A 66 12.72 2.49 -6.30
N ILE A 67 12.84 2.61 -7.61
CA ILE A 67 14.13 2.95 -8.20
C ILE A 67 14.44 4.30 -7.56
N SER A 68 15.15 4.29 -6.42
CA SER A 68 15.98 5.41 -6.07
C SER A 68 16.81 5.57 -7.31
N LYS A 69 16.47 6.57 -8.14
CA LYS A 69 17.44 7.15 -9.04
C LYS A 69 18.61 7.41 -8.10
N LYS A 70 19.61 6.54 -8.14
CA LYS A 70 20.96 6.91 -7.76
C LYS A 70 21.20 8.10 -8.68
N VAL A 71 20.87 9.29 -8.20
CA VAL A 71 21.37 10.53 -8.74
C VAL A 71 22.85 10.33 -8.56
N GLY A 72 23.48 9.88 -9.65
CA GLY A 72 24.90 9.65 -9.71
C GLY A 72 25.52 10.94 -9.24
N ARG A 73 26.21 10.87 -8.11
CA ARG A 73 27.31 11.79 -7.85
C ARG A 73 28.22 11.69 -9.07
N LYS A 74 28.26 12.75 -9.87
CA LYS A 74 29.39 13.09 -10.71
C LYS A 74 29.54 14.60 -10.68
#